data_AF-A0A087M3J3-F1
#
_entry.id   AF-A0A087M3J3-F1
#
_cell.length_a   1.000
_cell.length_b   1.000
_cell.length_c   1.000
_cell.angle_alpha   90.00
_cell.angle_beta   90.00
_cell.angle_gamma   90.00
#
_symmetry.space_group_name_H-M   'P 1'
#
loop_
_entity.id
_entity.type
_entity.pdbx_description
1 polymer ?
#
loop_
_entity_poly.entity_id
_entity_poly.type
_entity_poly.pdbx_seq_one_letter_code
_entity_poly.pdbx_strand_id
1 'polypeptide(L)' 'MRKLADQERQLLRFVSEAGGSFCPGSDTTARIPRDGHKSLKRMAKDGFLTIEDTDDGPRFTLTSQGQEEANG' A
#
# COMPACT_ATOMS: atom_id res chain seq x y z
N MET A 1 5.10 -15.26 -9.05
CA MET A 1 4.78 -13.87 -8.65
C MET A 1 3.83 -13.28 -9.67
N ARG A 2 2.72 -12.67 -9.23
CA ARG A 2 1.78 -11.96 -10.11
C ARG A 2 2.41 -10.64 -10.54
N LYS A 3 2.27 -10.26 -11.81
CA LYS A 3 2.66 -8.92 -12.26
C LYS A 3 1.67 -7.89 -11.68
N LEU A 4 2.20 -6.90 -10.97
CA LEU A 4 1.44 -5.74 -10.51
C LEU A 4 1.02 -4.90 -11.71
N ALA A 5 -0.23 -4.43 -11.69
CA ALA A 5 -0.72 -3.42 -12.62
C ALA A 5 -0.03 -2.07 -12.35
N ASP A 6 -0.02 -1.17 -13.35
CA ASP A 6 0.63 0.15 -13.20
C ASP A 6 0.06 0.96 -12.03
N GLN A 7 -1.26 0.86 -11.81
CA GLN A 7 -1.93 1.48 -10.66
C GLN A 7 -1.45 0.88 -9.31
N GLU A 8 -1.23 -0.43 -9.25
CA GLU A 8 -0.73 -1.11 -8.05
C GLU A 8 0.71 -0.64 -7.74
N ARG A 9 1.57 -0.54 -8.75
CA ARG A 9 2.94 0.01 -8.58
C ARG A 9 2.93 1.47 -8.14
N GLN A 10 2.05 2.30 -8.70
CA GLN A 10 1.90 3.70 -8.28
C GLN A 10 1.49 3.81 -6.80
N LEU A 11 0.62 2.92 -6.33
CA LEU A 11 0.25 2.87 -4.90
C LEU A 11 1.44 2.44 -4.03
N LEU A 12 2.24 1.46 -4.44
CA LEU A 12 3.43 1.06 -3.70
C LEU A 12 4.45 2.20 -3.62
N ARG A 13 4.66 2.93 -4.72
CA ARG A 13 5.52 4.12 -4.74
C ARG A 13 5.00 5.21 -3.80
N PHE A 14 3.69 5.47 -3.81
CA PHE A 14 3.08 6.43 -2.89
C PHE A 14 3.31 6.04 -1.42
N VAL A 15 3.12 4.77 -1.06
CA VAL A 15 3.38 4.29 0.32
C VAL A 15 4.87 4.39 0.65
N SER A 16 5.76 4.12 -0.31
CA SER A 16 7.22 4.26 -0.14
C SER A 16 7.61 5.72 0.14
N GLU A 17 7.08 6.65 -0.64
CA GLU A 17 7.28 8.10 -0.47
C GLU A 17 6.72 8.63 0.85
N ALA A 18 5.64 8.02 1.36
CA ALA A 18 5.07 8.33 2.67
C ALA A 18 5.92 7.79 3.85
N GLY A 19 7.07 7.16 3.60
CA GLY A 19 7.96 6.60 4.62
C GLY A 19 7.76 5.10 4.86
N GLY A 20 7.07 4.40 3.96
CA GLY A 20 6.90 2.95 3.99
C GLY A 20 5.75 2.45 4.87
N SER A 21 5.08 3.33 5.61
CA SER A 21 3.87 3.00 6.36
C SER A 21 2.84 4.11 6.18
N PHE A 22 1.59 3.73 5.98
CA PHE A 22 0.54 4.66 5.60
C PHE A 22 -0.80 4.24 6.21
N CYS A 23 -1.51 5.18 6.85
CA CYS A 23 -2.84 4.90 7.43
C CYS A 23 -3.91 5.78 6.78
N PRO A 24 -4.68 5.28 5.79
CA PRO A 24 -5.67 6.10 5.09
C PRO A 24 -6.81 6.64 5.97
N GLY A 25 -7.07 6.03 7.13
CA GLY A 25 -8.07 6.53 8.08
C GLY A 25 -7.61 7.80 8.80
N SER A 26 -6.32 7.91 9.14
CA SER A 26 -5.73 9.09 9.79
C SER A 26 -5.14 10.09 8.81
N ASP A 27 -4.49 9.61 7.76
CA ASP A 27 -3.76 10.43 6.79
C ASP A 27 -4.72 11.06 5.78
N THR A 28 -5.32 12.17 6.20
CA THR A 28 -6.18 13.04 5.39
C THR A 28 -5.52 13.54 4.10
N THR A 29 -4.19 13.47 4.01
CA THR A 29 -3.40 13.85 2.82
C THR A 29 -3.53 12.84 1.67
N ALA A 30 -3.95 11.61 1.96
CA ALA A 30 -3.99 10.54 0.98
C ALA A 30 -5.42 10.22 0.55
N ARG A 31 -5.87 10.93 -0.48
CA ARG A 31 -7.10 10.57 -1.20
C ARG A 31 -6.86 9.36 -2.10
N ILE A 32 -6.92 8.16 -1.51
CA ILE A 32 -6.91 6.93 -2.28
C ILE A 32 -8.34 6.62 -2.76
N PRO A 33 -8.59 6.47 -4.07
CA PRO A 33 -9.92 6.10 -4.56
C PRO A 33 -10.30 4.69 -4.08
N ARG A 34 -11.61 4.38 -4.05
CA ARG A 34 -12.14 3.10 -3.55
C ARG A 34 -11.48 1.86 -4.18
N ASP A 35 -11.14 1.92 -5.46
CA ASP A 35 -10.44 0.83 -6.14
C ASP A 35 -8.97 0.73 -5.74
N GLY A 36 -8.32 1.84 -5.35
CA GLY A 36 -7.00 1.83 -4.76
C GLY A 36 -6.97 1.08 -3.42
N HIS A 37 -8.01 1.23 -2.59
CA HIS A 37 -8.16 0.42 -1.36
C HIS A 37 -8.29 -1.08 -1.65
N LYS A 38 -9.00 -1.48 -2.72
CA LYS A 38 -9.06 -2.89 -3.13
C LYS A 38 -7.69 -3.40 -3.58
N SER A 39 -6.95 -2.59 -4.34
CA SER A 39 -5.60 -2.90 -4.78
C SER A 39 -4.64 -3.06 -3.60
N LEU A 40 -4.65 -2.16 -2.61
CA LEU A 40 -3.84 -2.29 -1.38
C LEU A 40 -4.12 -3.60 -0.65
N LYS A 41 -5.40 -3.96 -0.47
CA LYS A 41 -5.78 -5.24 0.15
C LYS A 41 -5.34 -6.46 -0.66
N ARG A 42 -5.38 -6.39 -1.99
CA ARG A 42 -4.88 -7.46 -2.87
C ARG A 42 -3.37 -7.59 -2.77
N MET A 43 -2.64 -6.49 -2.86
CA MET A 43 -1.18 -6.46 -2.73
C MET A 43 -0.72 -6.97 -1.37
N ALA A 44 -1.48 -6.72 -0.31
CA ALA A 44 -1.20 -7.30 0.99
C ALA A 44 -1.36 -8.82 1.01
N LYS A 45 -2.41 -9.35 0.39
CA LYS A 45 -2.59 -10.81 0.21
C LYS A 45 -1.47 -11.43 -0.64
N ASP A 46 -0.96 -10.68 -1.60
CA ASP A 46 0.14 -11.09 -2.48
C ASP A 46 1.54 -10.92 -1.82
N GLY A 47 1.61 -10.38 -0.58
CA GLY A 47 2.84 -10.27 0.23
C GLY A 47 3.65 -8.99 0.04
N PHE A 48 3.17 -8.02 -0.75
CA PHE A 48 3.86 -6.74 -0.96
C PHE A 48 3.63 -5.72 0.17
N LEU A 49 2.54 -5.90 0.92
CA LEU A 49 2.16 -5.03 2.03
C LEU A 49 1.75 -5.90 3.23
N THR A 50 1.95 -5.38 4.44
CA THR A 50 1.25 -5.86 5.63
C THR A 50 0.10 -4.92 5.95
N ILE A 51 -0.96 -5.47 6.54
CA ILE A 51 -2.10 -4.71 7.05
C ILE A 51 -2.16 -4.93 8.54
N GLU A 52 -2.13 -3.85 9.29
CA GLU A 52 -2.32 -3.84 10.73
C GLU A 52 -3.57 -3.03 11.05
N ASP A 53 -4.56 -3.64 11.69
CA ASP A 53 -5.74 -2.92 12.16
C ASP A 53 -5.35 -2.09 13.39
N THR A 54 -5.44 -0.77 13.27
CA THR A 54 -5.19 0.19 14.35
C THR A 54 -6.50 0.88 14.74
N ASP A 55 -6.54 1.55 15.88
CA ASP A 55 -7.72 2.29 16.35
C ASP A 55 -8.19 3.36 15.33
N ASP A 56 -7.26 3.89 14.55
CA ASP A 56 -7.54 4.88 13.50
C ASP A 56 -7.85 4.26 12.12
N GLY A 57 -7.84 2.93 12.02
CA GLY A 57 -8.10 2.17 10.79
C GLY A 57 -6.94 1.29 10.34
N PRO A 58 -7.05 0.65 9.16
CA PRO A 58 -6.03 -0.27 8.67
C PRO A 58 -4.79 0.48 8.22
N ARG A 59 -3.67 0.24 8.90
CA ARG A 59 -2.34 0.69 8.53
C ARG A 59 -1.73 -0.27 7.51
N PHE A 60 -1.26 0.27 6.39
CA PHE A 60 -0.56 -0.47 5.35
C PHE A 60 0.93 -0.19 5.45
N THR A 61 1.75 -1.23 5.57
CA THR A 61 3.21 -1.09 5.66
C THR A 61 3.88 -1.90 4.54
N LEU A 62 4.88 -1.32 3.87
CA LEU A 62 5.63 -2.00 2.83
C LEU A 62 6.46 -3.14 3.41
N THR A 63 6.42 -4.29 2.73
CA THR A 63 7.37 -5.37 2.96
C THR A 63 8.61 -5.15 2.11
N SER A 64 9.68 -5.91 2.36
CA SER A 64 10.88 -5.89 1.51
C SER A 64 10.56 -6.13 0.03
N GLN A 65 9.64 -7.06 -0.26
CA GLN A 65 9.16 -7.33 -1.61
C GLN A 65 8.40 -6.15 -2.22
N GLY A 66 7.52 -5.50 -1.45
CA GLY A 66 6.81 -4.30 -1.90
C GLY A 66 7.76 -3.15 -2.17
N GLN A 67 8.81 -3.01 -1.36
CA GLN A 67 9.80 -1.95 -1.49
C GLN A 67 10.70 -2.15 -2.72
N GLU A 68 11.06 -3.40 -3.04
CA GLU A 68 11.75 -3.73 -4.28
C GLU A 68 10.91 -3.39 -5.51
N GLU A 69 9.62 -3.74 -5.53
CA GLU A 69 8.72 -3.39 -6.65
C GLU A 69 8.42 -1.89 -6.74
N ALA A 70 8.41 -1.17 -5.62
CA ALA A 70 8.24 0.28 -5.63
C ALA A 70 9.43 0.99 -6.29
N ASN A 71 10.64 0.49 -6.03
CA ASN A 71 11.91 1.07 -6.49
C ASN A 71 12.44 0.48 -7.81
N GLY A 72 11.84 -0.61 -8.30
CA GLY A 72 12.06 -1.19 -9.62
C GLY A 72 11.34 -0.44 -10.74
#